data_AF-A0A950DJ20-F1
#
_entry.id   AF-A0A950DJ20-F1
#
_cell.length_a   1.000
_cell.length_b   1.000
_cell.length_c   1.000
_cell.angle_alpha   90.00
_cell.angle_beta   90.00
_cell.angle_gamma   90.00
#
_symmetry.space_group_name_H-M   'P 1'
#
loop_
_entity.id
_entity.type
_entity.pdbx_description
1 polymer ?
#
loop_
_entity_poly.entity_id
_entity_poly.type
_entity_poly.pdbx_seq_one_letter_code
_entity_poly.pdbx_strand_id
1 'polypeptide(L)'
;METNEFSSAWKDSAKKAVELYVESGEKLGKMMLEWHEQSTSWAKKTMIGPLFEAQRNASRQLMESSADTARKLFGIANNGQ
;
A
#
# COMPACT_ATOMS: atom_id res chain seq x y z
N MET A 1 12.56 0.69 36.51
CA MET A 1 13.10 1.28 35.27
C MET A 1 12.97 0.34 34.08
N GLU A 2 12.93 -0.99 34.28
CA GLU A 2 12.86 -2.02 33.23
C GLU A 2 11.57 -2.07 32.39
N THR A 3 10.41 -1.71 32.97
CA THR A 3 9.12 -1.76 32.25
C THR A 3 9.01 -0.76 31.09
N ASN A 4 9.75 0.35 31.17
CA ASN A 4 9.77 1.37 30.13
C ASN A 4 10.62 0.96 28.91
N GLU A 5 11.73 0.26 29.12
CA GLU A 5 12.61 -0.20 28.03
C GLU A 5 12.01 -1.38 27.25
N PHE A 6 11.33 -2.30 27.94
CA PHE A 6 10.57 -3.37 27.27
C PHE A 6 9.41 -2.80 26.45
N SER A 7 8.71 -1.79 26.98
CA SER A 7 7.62 -1.11 26.28
C SER A 7 8.11 -0.35 25.03
N SER A 8 9.27 0.30 25.09
CA SER A 8 9.86 0.98 23.94
C SER A 8 10.34 -0.01 22.87
N ALA A 9 11.03 -1.09 23.27
CA ALA A 9 11.49 -2.12 22.34
C ALA A 9 10.32 -2.81 21.59
N TRP A 10 9.20 -3.04 22.29
CA TRP A 10 7.98 -3.57 21.68
C TRP A 10 7.34 -2.57 20.70
N LYS A 11 7.27 -1.28 21.06
CA LYS A 11 6.77 -0.22 20.18
C LYS A 11 7.60 -0.09 18.90
N ASP A 12 8.93 -0.11 19.02
CA ASP A 12 9.82 0.01 17.87
C ASP A 12 9.71 -1.22 16.95
N SER A 13 9.62 -2.42 17.54
CA SER A 13 9.39 -3.66 16.79
C SER A 13 8.04 -3.65 16.07
N ALA A 14 6.98 -3.19 16.73
CA ALA A 14 5.66 -3.04 16.13
C ALA A 14 5.65 -2.01 15.00
N LYS A 15 6.32 -0.86 15.18
CA LYS A 15 6.46 0.17 14.15
C LYS A 15 7.17 -0.37 12.91
N LYS A 16 8.28 -1.09 13.11
CA LYS A 16 9.04 -1.74 12.02
C LYS A 16 8.23 -2.82 11.30
N ALA A 17 7.44 -3.61 12.04
CA ALA A 17 6.55 -4.61 11.45
C ALA A 17 5.48 -3.97 10.56
N VAL A 18 4.88 -2.87 11.03
CA VAL A 18 3.90 -2.11 10.23
C VAL A 18 4.56 -1.47 9.01
N GLU A 19 5.75 -0.90 9.16
CA GLU A 19 6.51 -0.32 8.04
C GLU A 19 6.78 -1.36 6.95
N LEU A 20 7.29 -2.54 7.33
CA LEU A 20 7.50 -3.66 6.40
C LEU A 20 6.20 -4.14 5.76
N TYR A 21 5.10 -4.19 6.52
CA TYR A 21 3.80 -4.62 6.01
C TYR A 21 3.24 -3.62 5.00
N VAL A 22 3.32 -2.32 5.29
CA VAL A 22 2.86 -1.25 4.40
C VAL A 22 3.71 -1.21 3.13
N GLU A 23 5.04 -1.27 3.24
CA GLU A 23 5.94 -1.29 2.07
C GLU A 23 5.73 -2.52 1.19
N SER A 24 5.65 -3.71 1.81
CA SER A 24 5.42 -4.96 1.07
C SER A 24 4.03 -4.97 0.42
N GLY A 25 3.02 -4.47 1.13
CA GLY A 25 1.66 -4.33 0.63
C GLY A 25 1.57 -3.38 -0.55
N GLU A 26 2.22 -2.22 -0.49
CA GLU A 26 2.30 -1.27 -1.61
C GLU A 26 3.02 -1.87 -2.81
N LYS A 27 4.15 -2.56 -2.60
CA LYS A 27 4.90 -3.20 -3.68
C LYS A 27 4.06 -4.26 -4.38
N LEU A 28 3.40 -5.13 -3.61
CA LEU A 28 2.50 -6.15 -4.14
C LEU A 28 1.29 -5.53 -4.84
N GLY A 29 0.68 -4.50 -4.26
CA GLY A 29 -0.44 -3.79 -4.85
C GLY A 29 -0.09 -3.14 -6.19
N LYS A 30 1.09 -2.48 -6.29
CA LYS A 30 1.60 -1.93 -7.55
C LYS A 30 1.82 -3.02 -8.59
N MET A 31 2.46 -4.14 -8.22
CA MET A 31 2.67 -5.28 -9.12
C MET A 31 1.35 -5.88 -9.62
N MET A 32 0.35 -6.01 -8.73
CA MET A 32 -0.98 -6.51 -9.10
C MET A 32 -1.72 -5.54 -10.04
N LEU A 33 -1.59 -4.23 -9.84
CA LEU A 33 -2.16 -3.22 -10.74
C LEU A 33 -1.51 -3.27 -12.13
N GLU A 34 -0.19 -3.45 -12.20
CA GLU A 34 0.53 -3.63 -13.47
C GLU A 34 0.12 -4.91 -14.18
N TRP A 35 0.04 -6.03 -13.45
CA TRP A 35 -0.41 -7.30 -13.99
C TRP A 35 -1.87 -7.23 -14.47
N HIS A 36 -2.75 -6.56 -13.72
CA HIS A 36 -4.11 -6.29 -14.13
C HIS A 36 -4.15 -5.45 -15.42
N GLU A 37 -3.35 -4.39 -15.54
CA GLU A 37 -3.25 -3.61 -16.79
C GLU A 37 -2.79 -4.48 -17.98
N GLN A 38 -1.76 -5.28 -17.80
CA GLN A 38 -1.24 -6.14 -18.87
C GLN A 38 -2.28 -7.17 -19.32
N SER A 39 -2.92 -7.85 -18.36
CA SER A 39 -3.94 -8.88 -18.62
C SER A 39 -5.25 -8.32 -19.16
N THR A 40 -5.59 -7.07 -18.87
CA THR A 40 -6.79 -6.38 -19.39
C THR A 40 -6.51 -5.44 -20.56
N SER A 41 -5.29 -5.43 -21.08
CA SER A 41 -4.89 -4.54 -22.19
C SER A 41 -5.74 -4.71 -23.45
N TRP A 42 -6.29 -5.90 -23.69
CA TRP A 42 -7.24 -6.18 -24.78
C TRP A 42 -8.55 -5.39 -24.62
N ALA A 43 -9.00 -5.17 -23.38
CA ALA A 43 -10.27 -4.50 -23.09
C ALA A 43 -10.24 -3.02 -23.49
N LYS A 44 -9.05 -2.40 -23.59
CA LYS A 44 -8.86 -1.02 -24.07
C LYS A 44 -9.42 -0.82 -25.49
N LYS A 45 -9.53 -1.88 -26.29
CA LYS A 45 -10.09 -1.84 -27.65
C LYS A 45 -11.60 -2.08 -27.71
N THR A 46 -12.26 -2.21 -26.56
CA THR A 46 -13.69 -2.54 -26.45
C THR A 46 -14.45 -1.40 -25.77
N MET A 47 -15.79 -1.40 -25.90
CA MET A 47 -16.64 -0.40 -25.24
C MET A 47 -16.57 -0.43 -23.70
N ILE A 48 -16.07 -1.53 -23.12
CA ILE A 48 -15.91 -1.68 -21.66
C ILE A 48 -14.52 -1.27 -21.16
N GLY A 49 -13.60 -0.87 -22.04
CA GLY A 49 -12.26 -0.38 -21.65
C GLY A 49 -12.27 0.70 -20.56
N PRO A 50 -13.13 1.74 -20.65
CA PRO A 50 -13.23 2.78 -19.62
C PRO A 50 -13.61 2.25 -18.22
N LEU A 51 -14.36 1.15 -18.13
CA LEU A 51 -14.74 0.54 -16.86
C LEU A 51 -13.52 -0.09 -16.16
N PHE A 52 -12.69 -0.82 -16.90
CA PHE A 52 -11.46 -1.41 -16.36
C PHE A 52 -10.44 -0.35 -15.96
N GLU A 53 -10.35 0.75 -16.71
CA GLU A 53 -9.51 1.90 -16.33
C GLU A 53 -10.01 2.57 -15.05
N ALA A 54 -11.32 2.80 -14.92
CA ALA A 54 -11.92 3.34 -13.71
C ALA A 54 -11.68 2.43 -12.50
N GLN A 55 -11.87 1.11 -12.66
CA GLN A 55 -11.60 0.12 -11.61
C GLN A 55 -10.14 0.17 -11.16
N ARG A 56 -9.20 0.16 -12.11
CA ARG A 56 -7.77 0.26 -11.81
C ARG A 56 -7.44 1.55 -11.06
N ASN A 57 -7.96 2.69 -11.51
CA ASN A 57 -7.71 3.99 -10.88
C ASN A 57 -8.26 4.04 -9.45
N ALA A 58 -9.48 3.52 -9.24
CA ALA A 58 -10.07 3.42 -7.92
C ALA A 58 -9.23 2.51 -6.99
N SER A 59 -8.82 1.34 -7.48
CA SER A 59 -7.95 0.42 -6.70
C SER A 59 -6.59 1.06 -6.37
N ARG A 60 -5.99 1.81 -7.29
CA ARG A 60 -4.74 2.54 -7.05
C ARG A 60 -4.91 3.61 -5.96
N GLN A 61 -5.92 4.46 -6.07
CA GLN A 61 -6.18 5.51 -5.08
C GLN A 61 -6.46 4.92 -3.70
N LEU A 62 -7.20 3.81 -3.64
CA LEU A 62 -7.54 3.15 -2.38
C LEU A 62 -6.30 2.53 -1.71
N MET A 63 -5.41 1.92 -2.50
CA MET A 63 -4.12 1.41 -2.02
C MET A 63 -3.26 2.55 -1.47
N GLU A 64 -3.05 3.61 -2.25
CA GLU A 64 -2.22 4.77 -1.86
C GLU A 64 -2.78 5.45 -0.60
N SER A 65 -4.09 5.64 -0.53
CA SER A 65 -4.76 6.22 0.64
C SER A 65 -4.65 5.34 1.87
N SER A 66 -4.76 4.01 1.72
CA SER A 66 -4.63 3.06 2.83
C SER A 66 -3.21 3.04 3.38
N ALA A 67 -2.21 3.06 2.51
CA ALA A 67 -0.81 3.10 2.92
C ALA A 67 -0.44 4.42 3.59
N ASP A 68 -0.89 5.56 3.05
CA ASP A 68 -0.72 6.88 3.68
C ASP A 68 -1.40 6.94 5.06
N THR A 69 -2.63 6.42 5.18
CA THR A 69 -3.36 6.34 6.45
C THR A 69 -2.62 5.46 7.46
N ALA A 70 -2.13 4.29 7.05
CA ALA A 70 -1.34 3.41 7.90
C ALA A 70 -0.06 4.12 8.39
N ARG A 71 0.68 4.80 7.51
CA ARG A 71 1.87 5.56 7.91
C ARG A 71 1.55 6.63 8.95
N LYS A 72 0.48 7.41 8.74
CA LYS A 72 0.02 8.45 9.67
C LYS A 72 -0.39 7.87 11.02
N LEU A 73 -1.17 6.80 11.04
CA LEU A 73 -1.66 6.17 12.28
C LEU A 73 -0.51 5.59 13.12
N PHE A 74 0.53 5.05 12.48
CA PHE A 74 1.64 4.41 13.17
C PHE A 74 2.89 5.31 13.30
N GLY A 75 2.79 6.59 12.93
CA GLY A 75 3.89 7.55 13.01
C GLY A 75 5.13 7.11 12.23
N ILE A 76 4.93 6.35 11.15
CA ILE A 76 5.99 5.91 10.24
C ILE A 76 6.27 7.11 9.33
N ALA A 77 7.52 7.57 9.31
CA ALA A 77 7.91 8.66 8.42
C ALA A 77 7.65 8.23 6.98
N ASN A 78 7.14 9.15 6.17
CA ASN A 78 7.04 8.91 4.74
C ASN A 78 8.47 8.89 4.19
N ASN A 79 9.12 7.72 4.12
CA ASN A 79 10.43 7.55 3.50
C ASN A 79 10.32 7.61 1.95
N GLY A 80 9.49 8.52 1.45
CA GLY A 80 9.35 8.79 0.03
C GLY A 80 10.61 9.48 -0.48
N GLN A 81 11.52 8.68 -1.04
CA GLN A 81 12.28 9.09 -2.22
C GLN A 81 11.38 9.05 -3.45
#